data_AF-A0A1F6HSL0-F1
#
_entry.id   AF-A0A1F6HSL0-F1
#
_cell.length_a   1.000
_cell.length_b   1.000
_cell.length_c   1.000
_cell.angle_alpha   90.00
_cell.angle_beta   90.00
_cell.angle_gamma   90.00
#
_symmetry.space_group_name_H-M   'P 1'
#
loop_
_entity.id
_entity.type
_entity.pdbx_description
1 polymer ?
#
loop_
_entity_poly.entity_id
_entity_poly.type
_entity_poly.pdbx_seq_one_letter_code
_entity_poly.pdbx_strand_id
1 'polypeptide(L)'
;MTKTVIILFIFFSFLLPNNIFAHSQIQIIEITPDGFIPQSVTIDQNSTIIFVNKDETDHWPASNTHPHHDLYPEFDPKKPIKPGESWTLKQDGGLKIGEWRFHDHLHPHQRGILTVTEEEASEKKESNFINEFGKFLEDIWTQIKKLFTFESISIGQKSLPDKNIFFAQTSSEKENTIKVIAESHGADMAWQYLKNTFKGEAGADGDIHDLSHLAGGLIYEKNGFNGLGNCTSEYAFGCYHGFLDVAFAKNLDLLRDAEKSCLKMNSRNTGYVSGPAASCIHGIGHGVASFYSTANLNESLTSCAKLSIGKEYCYDGVFMEFVRNAKDSFFNKNDSFYPCSQLEIEFGDEYSFACGRNQPSLLMGRFDMEFNQVISVCHSSNSKPFKEGCFDSLGFTLAALEDPKQVIDGCQNIGENEFASRCLVAAAGEMVFQEVPNWREKSREVCDAALEEKENCQPHVDRLILEYGR
;
A
#
# COMPACT_ATOMS: atom_id res chain seq x y z
N MET A 1 69.25 38.16 -1.85
CA MET A 1 68.33 37.31 -1.06
C MET A 1 67.07 38.15 -0.88
N THR A 2 65.85 37.77 -1.25
CA THR A 2 65.23 36.45 -1.46
C THR A 2 64.06 36.65 -2.44
N LYS A 3 63.54 35.54 -2.98
CA LYS A 3 62.62 35.40 -4.12
C LYS A 3 61.14 35.66 -3.75
N THR A 4 60.35 36.11 -4.73
CA THR A 4 58.91 35.78 -4.81
C THR A 4 58.59 35.56 -6.29
N VAL A 5 58.14 34.35 -6.63
CA VAL A 5 57.79 33.93 -7.98
C VAL A 5 56.29 33.64 -7.99
N ILE A 6 55.54 34.39 -8.80
CA ILE A 6 54.17 34.06 -9.19
C ILE A 6 54.26 33.61 -10.65
N ILE A 7 53.82 32.39 -10.91
CA ILE A 7 53.75 31.78 -12.24
C ILE A 7 52.41 32.18 -12.86
N LEU A 8 52.47 32.88 -13.99
CA LEU A 8 51.35 33.12 -14.89
C LEU A 8 51.49 32.11 -16.04
N PHE A 9 50.62 31.10 -16.08
CA PHE A 9 50.54 30.20 -17.24
C PHE A 9 49.57 30.80 -18.26
N ILE A 10 50.12 31.20 -19.41
CA ILE A 10 49.37 31.67 -20.57
C ILE A 10 48.82 30.46 -21.31
N PHE A 11 47.50 30.44 -21.36
CA PHE A 11 46.62 29.63 -22.19
C PHE A 11 46.81 30.03 -23.66
N PHE A 12 47.21 29.10 -24.54
CA PHE A 12 46.63 28.98 -25.89
C PHE A 12 47.15 27.73 -26.61
N SER A 13 46.29 26.72 -26.74
CA SER A 13 46.00 26.00 -27.99
C SER A 13 45.42 24.64 -27.68
N PHE A 14 44.09 24.54 -27.73
CA PHE A 14 43.42 23.45 -28.43
C PHE A 14 42.06 23.98 -28.87
N LEU A 15 42.04 24.53 -30.10
CA LEU A 15 40.84 24.73 -30.88
C LEU A 15 40.36 23.36 -31.36
N LEU A 16 39.43 22.76 -30.62
CA LEU A 16 38.45 21.82 -31.15
C LEU A 16 37.11 22.10 -30.45
N PRO A 17 36.01 22.28 -31.21
CA PRO A 17 34.71 22.52 -30.61
C PRO A 17 34.11 21.20 -30.14
N ASN A 18 34.19 20.89 -28.85
CA ASN A 18 33.28 19.92 -28.27
C ASN A 18 31.94 20.61 -28.03
N ASN A 19 31.07 20.56 -29.04
CA ASN A 19 29.64 20.75 -28.85
C ASN A 19 29.07 19.57 -28.05
N ILE A 20 27.95 19.84 -27.37
CA ILE A 20 26.97 18.91 -26.77
C ILE A 20 27.30 18.46 -25.34
N PHE A 21 26.86 19.24 -24.35
CA PHE A 21 26.36 18.65 -23.10
C PHE A 21 24.85 18.44 -23.29
N ALA A 22 24.44 17.19 -23.49
CA ALA A 22 23.07 16.75 -23.26
C ALA A 22 22.93 16.49 -21.75
N HIS A 23 21.89 17.00 -21.11
CA HIS A 23 21.63 16.79 -19.69
C HIS A 23 21.07 15.38 -19.46
N SER A 24 21.91 14.33 -19.49
CA SER A 24 21.54 13.01 -18.95
C SER A 24 22.29 12.76 -17.65
N GLN A 25 21.56 12.74 -16.53
CA GLN A 25 22.12 12.38 -15.22
C GLN A 25 21.89 10.90 -14.94
N ILE A 26 22.90 10.25 -14.36
CA ILE A 26 22.72 8.94 -13.73
C ILE A 26 22.39 9.19 -12.26
N GLN A 27 21.23 8.73 -11.81
CA GLN A 27 20.85 8.76 -10.41
C GLN A 27 20.82 7.35 -9.85
N ILE A 28 21.50 7.16 -8.71
CA ILE A 28 21.54 5.88 -8.00
C ILE A 28 20.53 5.92 -6.86
N ILE A 29 19.73 4.87 -6.74
CA ILE A 29 18.87 4.59 -5.59
C ILE A 29 19.38 3.30 -4.94
N GLU A 30 19.86 3.41 -3.72
CA GLU A 30 20.33 2.29 -2.91
C GLU A 30 19.13 1.65 -2.22
N ILE A 31 19.02 0.33 -2.31
CA ILE A 31 18.03 -0.45 -1.56
C ILE A 31 18.74 -1.01 -0.33
N THR A 32 18.21 -0.72 0.85
CA THR A 32 18.80 -1.06 2.15
C THR A 32 17.75 -1.71 3.05
N PRO A 33 18.14 -2.30 4.21
CA PRO A 33 17.17 -2.85 5.17
C PRO A 33 16.11 -1.84 5.61
N ASP A 34 16.46 -0.56 5.64
CA ASP A 34 15.57 0.53 6.06
C ASP A 34 14.79 1.17 4.89
N GLY A 35 14.95 0.64 3.66
CA GLY A 35 14.25 1.10 2.45
C GLY A 35 15.15 1.76 1.40
N PHE A 36 14.54 2.56 0.52
CA PHE A 36 15.21 3.22 -0.62
C PHE A 36 15.93 4.51 -0.22
N ILE A 37 17.17 4.69 -0.69
CA ILE A 37 18.01 5.86 -0.41
C ILE A 37 18.60 6.42 -1.73
N PRO A 38 18.22 7.64 -2.15
CA PRO A 38 17.18 8.47 -1.57
C PRO A 38 15.78 7.86 -1.80
N GLN A 39 14.85 8.14 -0.89
CA GLN A 39 13.47 7.65 -0.98
C GLN A 39 12.67 8.37 -2.10
N SER A 40 13.03 9.62 -2.39
CA SER A 40 12.42 10.43 -3.45
C SER A 40 13.49 11.02 -4.35
N VAL A 41 13.23 10.97 -5.66
CA VAL A 41 14.13 11.44 -6.71
C VAL A 41 13.36 12.33 -7.68
N THR A 42 13.97 13.44 -8.08
CA THR A 42 13.52 14.26 -9.22
C THR A 42 14.61 14.29 -10.28
N ILE A 43 14.25 13.92 -11.51
CA ILE A 43 15.17 13.89 -12.66
C ILE A 43 14.45 14.32 -13.94
N ASP A 44 15.20 14.65 -14.99
CA ASP A 44 14.63 14.90 -16.31
C ASP A 44 14.34 13.58 -17.06
N GLN A 45 13.49 13.64 -18.08
CA GLN A 45 13.11 12.49 -18.91
C GLN A 45 14.26 11.78 -19.63
N ASN A 46 15.42 12.42 -19.82
CA ASN A 46 16.58 11.84 -20.51
C ASN A 46 17.60 11.22 -19.53
N SER A 47 17.34 11.30 -18.22
CA SER A 47 18.15 10.70 -17.17
C SER A 47 17.98 9.17 -17.08
N THR A 48 18.86 8.54 -16.31
CA THR A 48 18.89 7.09 -16.06
C THR A 48 18.87 6.83 -14.56
N ILE A 49 17.96 5.97 -14.09
CA ILE A 49 17.93 5.53 -12.69
C ILE A 49 18.58 4.16 -12.56
N ILE A 50 19.46 3.99 -11.58
CA ILE A 50 20.07 2.72 -11.22
C ILE A 50 19.67 2.37 -9.79
N PHE A 51 18.92 1.29 -9.64
CA PHE A 51 18.64 0.67 -8.35
C PHE A 51 19.79 -0.27 -7.99
N VAL A 52 20.41 -0.08 -6.83
CA VAL A 52 21.52 -0.93 -6.35
C VAL A 52 21.08 -1.59 -5.06
N ASN A 53 21.00 -2.92 -5.06
CA ASN A 53 20.67 -3.65 -3.85
C ASN A 53 21.90 -3.72 -2.92
N LYS A 54 21.85 -3.01 -1.79
CA LYS A 54 22.86 -3.01 -0.73
C LYS A 54 22.42 -3.78 0.51
N ASP A 55 21.26 -4.42 0.47
CA ASP A 55 20.78 -5.32 1.51
C ASP A 55 21.37 -6.74 1.31
N GLU A 56 21.13 -7.61 2.30
CA GLU A 56 21.44 -9.04 2.30
C GLU A 56 20.30 -9.89 1.71
N THR A 57 19.13 -9.31 1.46
CA THR A 57 17.97 -9.97 0.85
C THR A 57 17.73 -9.55 -0.60
N ASP A 58 16.95 -10.33 -1.35
CA ASP A 58 16.50 -9.96 -2.69
C ASP A 58 15.53 -8.76 -2.63
N HIS A 59 15.57 -7.89 -3.63
CA HIS A 59 14.72 -6.69 -3.71
C HIS A 59 14.12 -6.50 -5.10
N TRP A 60 12.91 -5.95 -5.21
CA TRP A 60 12.23 -5.76 -6.49
C TRP A 60 11.49 -4.41 -6.52
N PRO A 61 12.16 -3.31 -6.92
CA PRO A 61 11.50 -2.01 -7.06
C PRO A 61 10.60 -1.96 -8.32
N ALA A 62 9.29 -1.77 -8.14
CA ALA A 62 8.30 -1.69 -9.22
C ALA A 62 7.28 -0.55 -9.00
N SER A 63 6.82 0.08 -10.07
CA SER A 63 5.86 1.20 -10.03
C SER A 63 4.48 0.79 -9.51
N ASN A 64 3.69 1.70 -8.95
CA ASN A 64 2.31 1.41 -8.55
C ASN A 64 1.38 1.25 -9.78
N THR A 65 0.16 0.72 -9.67
CA THR A 65 -0.51 0.12 -8.50
C THR A 65 -0.26 -1.38 -8.43
N HIS A 66 -0.04 -1.90 -7.22
CA HIS A 66 0.16 -3.32 -6.99
C HIS A 66 -1.14 -4.14 -7.20
N PRO A 67 -1.09 -5.39 -7.70
CA PRO A 67 0.09 -6.10 -8.24
C PRO A 67 0.33 -5.86 -9.75
N HIS A 68 -0.55 -5.12 -10.41
CA HIS A 68 -0.57 -5.05 -11.88
C HIS A 68 0.52 -4.13 -12.46
N HIS A 69 0.96 -3.12 -11.69
CA HIS A 69 1.98 -2.13 -12.09
C HIS A 69 1.63 -1.40 -13.41
N ASP A 70 0.33 -1.27 -13.69
CA ASP A 70 -0.19 -0.80 -14.98
C ASP A 70 0.08 0.69 -15.24
N LEU A 71 0.40 1.47 -14.21
CA LEU A 71 0.63 2.91 -14.37
C LEU A 71 1.95 3.17 -15.11
N TYR A 72 3.00 2.41 -14.78
CA TYR A 72 4.29 2.48 -15.47
C TYR A 72 4.90 1.08 -15.64
N PRO A 73 4.37 0.26 -16.57
CA PRO A 73 4.70 -1.17 -16.68
C PRO A 73 6.18 -1.48 -16.98
N GLU A 74 6.91 -0.50 -17.49
CA GLU A 74 8.34 -0.62 -17.78
C GLU A 74 9.22 -0.21 -16.60
N PHE A 75 8.66 0.47 -15.60
CA PHE A 75 9.25 0.61 -14.28
C PHE A 75 8.90 -0.64 -13.46
N ASP A 76 9.34 -1.78 -13.97
CA ASP A 76 9.26 -3.08 -13.34
C ASP A 76 10.40 -3.96 -13.90
N PRO A 77 11.39 -4.38 -13.10
CA PRO A 77 12.44 -5.29 -13.55
C PRO A 77 11.92 -6.68 -13.92
N LYS A 78 10.68 -7.02 -13.53
CA LYS A 78 10.01 -8.32 -13.70
C LYS A 78 10.73 -9.49 -13.03
N LYS A 79 11.70 -9.18 -12.19
CA LYS A 79 12.51 -10.14 -11.41
C LYS A 79 13.20 -9.42 -10.25
N PRO A 80 13.51 -10.14 -9.16
CA PRO A 80 14.32 -9.59 -8.08
C PRO A 80 15.75 -9.25 -8.48
N ILE A 81 16.29 -8.22 -7.85
CA ILE A 81 17.68 -7.77 -7.82
C ILE A 81 18.34 -8.45 -6.61
N LYS A 82 19.37 -9.27 -6.83
CA LYS A 82 20.08 -9.97 -5.75
C LYS A 82 20.99 -9.01 -4.95
N PRO A 83 21.41 -9.38 -3.73
CA PRO A 83 22.39 -8.64 -2.96
C PRO A 83 23.63 -8.27 -3.76
N GLY A 84 23.98 -6.97 -3.77
CA GLY A 84 25.11 -6.42 -4.52
C GLY A 84 24.90 -6.24 -6.03
N GLU A 85 23.76 -6.70 -6.58
CA GLU A 85 23.41 -6.46 -7.98
C GLU A 85 22.68 -5.11 -8.16
N SER A 86 22.48 -4.73 -9.42
CA SER A 86 21.76 -3.51 -9.76
C SER A 86 20.85 -3.71 -10.97
N TRP A 87 19.80 -2.90 -11.05
CA TRP A 87 18.92 -2.80 -12.19
C TRP A 87 18.81 -1.35 -12.65
N THR A 88 18.74 -1.16 -13.96
CA THR A 88 18.66 0.17 -14.57
C THR A 88 17.29 0.39 -15.18
N LEU A 89 16.58 1.41 -14.70
CA LEU A 89 15.38 1.92 -15.35
C LEU A 89 15.79 2.90 -16.45
N LYS A 90 15.59 2.48 -17.69
CA LYS A 90 15.80 3.29 -18.89
C LYS A 90 14.82 2.87 -19.97
N GLN A 91 14.35 3.83 -20.77
CA GLN A 91 13.45 3.59 -21.89
C GLN A 91 13.99 4.16 -23.21
N ASP A 92 13.65 3.50 -24.30
CA ASP A 92 13.84 4.02 -25.65
C ASP A 92 12.87 5.19 -25.86
N GLY A 93 13.41 6.42 -25.87
CA GLY A 93 12.62 7.65 -25.97
C GLY A 93 12.56 8.50 -24.69
N GLY A 94 13.24 8.07 -23.61
CA GLY A 94 13.25 8.76 -22.34
C GLY A 94 12.20 8.22 -21.35
N LEU A 95 12.40 8.48 -20.06
CA LEU A 95 11.47 8.13 -19.00
C LEU A 95 10.16 8.90 -19.17
N LYS A 96 9.02 8.23 -18.91
CA LYS A 96 7.71 8.89 -18.94
C LYS A 96 7.66 10.04 -17.93
N ILE A 97 7.35 11.24 -18.40
CA ILE A 97 7.13 12.43 -17.55
C ILE A 97 5.96 12.16 -16.61
N GLY A 98 6.13 12.55 -15.34
CA GLY A 98 5.13 12.34 -14.31
C GLY A 98 5.74 12.03 -12.95
N GLU A 99 4.88 11.95 -11.94
CA GLU A 99 5.24 11.44 -10.63
C GLU A 99 4.84 9.97 -10.53
N TRP A 100 5.82 9.10 -10.33
CA TRP A 100 5.65 7.66 -10.28
C TRP A 100 6.00 7.14 -8.89
N ARG A 101 4.97 6.71 -8.15
CA ARG A 101 5.18 5.92 -6.93
C ARG A 101 5.69 4.54 -7.30
N PHE A 102 6.56 3.99 -6.47
CA PHE A 102 7.03 2.62 -6.58
C PHE A 102 7.21 2.01 -5.19
N HIS A 103 7.22 0.69 -5.11
CA HIS A 103 7.50 -0.05 -3.89
C HIS A 103 8.37 -1.27 -4.20
N ASP A 104 8.94 -1.86 -3.15
CA ASP A 104 9.58 -3.16 -3.28
C ASP A 104 8.51 -4.27 -3.27
N HIS A 105 8.41 -5.06 -4.33
CA HIS A 105 7.43 -6.14 -4.46
C HIS A 105 7.64 -7.26 -3.42
N LEU A 106 8.87 -7.43 -2.92
CA LEU A 106 9.19 -8.41 -1.88
C LEU A 106 9.05 -7.81 -0.47
N HIS A 107 9.14 -6.49 -0.37
CA HIS A 107 9.00 -5.73 0.87
C HIS A 107 8.06 -4.54 0.67
N PRO A 108 6.73 -4.74 0.53
CA PRO A 108 5.78 -3.69 0.09
C PRO A 108 5.71 -2.42 0.98
N HIS A 109 6.25 -2.52 2.20
CA HIS A 109 6.41 -1.38 3.12
C HIS A 109 7.55 -0.43 2.70
N GLN A 110 8.54 -0.91 1.94
CA GLN A 110 9.59 -0.08 1.35
C GLN A 110 9.01 0.60 0.11
N ARG A 111 8.84 1.92 0.17
CA ARG A 111 8.18 2.72 -0.87
C ARG A 111 9.03 3.92 -1.25
N GLY A 112 8.99 4.33 -2.52
CA GLY A 112 9.70 5.48 -3.04
C GLY A 112 8.93 6.22 -4.13
N ILE A 113 9.47 7.37 -4.54
CA ILE A 113 8.83 8.28 -5.50
C ILE A 113 9.84 8.76 -6.54
N LEU A 114 9.52 8.56 -7.81
CA LEU A 114 10.29 9.06 -8.94
C LEU A 114 9.51 10.15 -9.66
N THR A 115 9.98 11.39 -9.59
CA THR A 115 9.44 12.52 -10.36
C THR A 115 10.29 12.72 -11.61
N VAL A 116 9.66 12.63 -12.77
CA VAL A 116 10.29 12.84 -14.08
C VAL A 116 9.74 14.11 -14.70
N THR A 117 10.60 15.07 -15.02
CA THR A 117 10.25 16.36 -15.64
C THR A 117 10.72 16.46 -17.09
N GLU A 118 10.17 17.41 -17.86
CA GLU A 118 10.73 17.76 -19.17
C GLU A 118 12.17 18.29 -19.03
N GLU A 119 13.00 18.03 -20.05
CA GLU A 119 14.32 18.66 -20.14
C GLU A 119 14.15 20.14 -20.51
N GLU A 120 14.64 21.05 -19.66
CA GLU A 120 14.66 22.47 -20.00
C GLU A 120 15.58 22.71 -21.20
N ALA A 121 15.03 23.28 -22.29
CA ALA A 121 15.82 23.63 -23.46
C ALA A 121 16.88 24.69 -23.08
N SER A 122 18.16 24.35 -23.23
CA SER A 122 19.24 25.33 -23.05
C SER A 122 19.13 26.45 -24.09
N GLU A 123 18.62 27.61 -23.67
CA GLU A 123 18.71 28.83 -24.49
C GLU A 123 20.19 29.24 -24.60
N LYS A 124 20.71 29.23 -25.83
CA LYS A 124 21.98 29.89 -26.16
C LYS A 124 21.87 31.38 -25.91
N LYS A 125 22.29 31.85 -24.73
CA LYS A 125 22.64 33.26 -24.52
C LYS A 125 24.14 33.48 -24.66
N GLU A 126 24.48 34.19 -25.72
CA GLU A 126 25.81 34.74 -25.97
C GLU A 126 26.16 35.78 -24.89
N SER A 127 27.43 35.78 -24.48
CA SER A 127 27.94 36.35 -23.25
C SER A 127 27.81 37.88 -23.08
N ASN A 128 27.57 38.32 -21.84
CA ASN A 128 28.10 39.58 -21.29
C ASN A 128 28.38 39.44 -19.78
N PHE A 129 29.36 38.58 -19.44
CA PHE A 129 29.62 38.08 -18.09
C PHE A 129 30.16 39.11 -17.06
N ILE A 130 30.59 40.31 -17.49
CA ILE A 130 31.34 41.21 -16.59
C ILE A 130 30.45 42.26 -15.91
N ASN A 131 29.28 42.60 -16.46
CA ASN A 131 28.40 43.63 -15.89
C ASN A 131 27.29 43.11 -14.96
N GLU A 132 26.98 41.81 -14.99
CA GLU A 132 25.98 41.20 -14.09
C GLU A 132 26.55 40.77 -12.73
N PHE A 133 27.83 40.37 -12.68
CA PHE A 133 28.46 39.90 -11.43
C PHE A 133 28.55 41.02 -10.38
N GLY A 134 28.69 42.28 -10.82
CA GLY A 134 28.69 43.45 -9.93
C GLY A 134 27.34 43.71 -9.26
N LYS A 135 26.23 43.49 -9.97
CA LYS A 135 24.87 43.64 -9.40
C LYS A 135 24.48 42.46 -8.52
N PHE A 136 24.89 41.25 -8.92
CA PHE A 136 24.65 40.03 -8.16
C PHE A 136 25.31 40.05 -6.78
N LEU A 137 26.51 40.62 -6.65
CA LEU A 137 27.20 40.74 -5.36
C LEU A 137 26.54 41.76 -4.42
N GLU A 138 25.93 42.83 -4.93
CA GLU A 138 25.16 43.79 -4.10
C GLU A 138 23.80 43.20 -3.65
N ASP A 139 23.13 42.44 -4.51
CA ASP A 139 21.87 41.75 -4.19
C ASP A 139 22.09 40.59 -3.20
N ILE A 140 23.18 39.85 -3.32
CA ILE A 140 23.57 38.84 -2.34
C ILE A 140 23.86 39.47 -0.98
N TRP A 141 24.54 40.63 -0.94
CA TRP A 141 24.88 41.26 0.33
C TRP A 141 23.65 41.83 1.06
N THR A 142 22.64 42.27 0.31
CA THR A 142 21.34 42.70 0.87
C THR A 142 20.48 41.51 1.30
N GLN A 143 20.55 40.36 0.63
CA GLN A 143 19.88 39.13 1.07
C GLN A 143 20.57 38.47 2.28
N ILE A 144 21.90 38.47 2.35
CA ILE A 144 22.65 37.94 3.51
C ILE A 144 22.37 38.80 4.77
N LYS A 145 22.20 40.11 4.64
CA LYS A 145 21.76 40.97 5.75
C LYS A 145 20.34 40.66 6.25
N LYS A 146 19.45 40.20 5.37
CA LYS A 146 18.12 39.68 5.76
C LYS A 146 18.19 38.30 6.44
N LEU A 147 19.19 37.49 6.10
CA LEU A 147 19.46 36.20 6.75
C LEU A 147 20.05 36.33 8.16
N PHE A 148 20.76 37.41 8.48
CA PHE A 148 21.36 37.64 9.81
C PHE A 148 20.53 38.53 10.75
N THR A 149 19.30 38.91 10.35
CA THR A 149 18.28 39.43 11.27
C THR A 149 17.29 38.32 11.62
N PHE A 150 17.83 37.23 12.16
CA PHE A 150 17.05 36.21 12.85
C PHE A 150 16.62 36.77 14.20
N GLU A 151 15.60 37.63 14.20
CA GLU A 151 14.77 37.76 15.39
C GLU A 151 14.11 36.42 15.62
N SER A 152 14.31 35.86 16.81
CA SER A 152 13.71 34.64 17.29
C SER A 152 12.21 34.61 17.02
N ILE A 153 11.79 33.85 16.00
CA ILE A 153 10.37 33.59 15.75
C ILE A 153 9.88 32.67 16.87
N SER A 154 9.03 33.24 17.72
CA SER A 154 8.25 32.51 18.71
C SER A 154 7.46 31.39 18.04
N ILE A 155 7.54 30.19 18.61
CA ILE A 155 6.75 29.01 18.24
C ILE A 155 5.26 29.35 18.38
N GLY A 156 4.60 29.61 17.25
CA GLY A 156 3.15 29.72 17.12
C GLY A 156 2.63 28.53 16.31
N GLN A 157 1.62 27.84 16.84
CA GLN A 157 0.90 26.73 16.18
C GLN A 157 0.66 27.03 14.68
N LYS A 158 1.28 26.25 13.78
CA LYS A 158 0.94 26.27 12.35
C LYS A 158 -0.46 25.70 12.19
N SER A 159 -1.39 26.42 11.58
CA SER A 159 -2.71 25.87 11.24
C SER A 159 -2.59 24.65 10.32
N LEU A 160 -3.52 23.70 10.44
CA LEU A 160 -3.62 22.57 9.50
C LEU A 160 -3.90 23.09 8.07
N PRO A 161 -3.40 22.40 7.03
CA PRO A 161 -3.66 22.78 5.64
C PRO A 161 -5.15 22.79 5.28
N ASP A 162 -5.54 23.63 4.32
CA ASP A 162 -6.90 23.62 3.76
C ASP A 162 -7.12 22.38 2.88
N LYS A 163 -8.34 21.82 2.92
CA LYS A 163 -8.73 20.63 2.13
C LYS A 163 -8.44 20.83 0.63
N ASN A 164 -8.80 21.97 0.04
CA ASN A 164 -8.63 22.18 -1.40
C ASN A 164 -7.16 22.26 -1.79
N ILE A 165 -6.32 22.83 -0.92
CA ILE A 165 -4.87 22.88 -1.12
C ILE A 165 -4.31 21.46 -1.05
N PHE A 166 -4.74 20.66 -0.08
CA PHE A 166 -4.32 19.27 0.05
C PHE A 166 -4.72 18.39 -1.14
N PHE A 167 -5.92 18.58 -1.69
CA PHE A 167 -6.35 17.82 -2.88
C PHE A 167 -5.63 18.24 -4.17
N ALA A 168 -5.14 19.48 -4.24
CA ALA A 168 -4.35 19.96 -5.37
C ALA A 168 -2.89 19.47 -5.37
N GLN A 169 -2.42 18.92 -4.26
CA GLN A 169 -1.07 18.39 -4.12
C GLN A 169 -0.87 17.11 -4.92
N THR A 170 0.39 16.88 -5.32
CA THR A 170 0.80 15.57 -5.77
C THR A 170 0.71 14.56 -4.63
N SER A 171 0.71 13.30 -5.02
CA SER A 171 0.76 12.14 -4.18
C SER A 171 1.91 12.18 -3.14
N SER A 172 3.12 12.55 -3.56
CA SER A 172 4.29 12.80 -2.71
C SER A 172 4.11 13.96 -1.73
N GLU A 173 3.57 15.07 -2.23
CA GLU A 173 3.33 16.26 -1.43
C GLU A 173 2.30 16.01 -0.33
N LYS A 174 1.27 15.20 -0.60
CA LYS A 174 0.31 14.75 0.41
C LYS A 174 0.99 13.93 1.49
N GLU A 175 1.81 12.94 1.14
CA GLU A 175 2.55 12.13 2.11
C GLU A 175 3.46 12.99 2.99
N ASN A 176 4.22 13.90 2.39
CA ASN A 176 5.06 14.84 3.12
C ASN A 176 4.22 15.76 4.04
N THR A 177 3.06 16.21 3.56
CA THR A 177 2.13 17.00 4.38
C THR A 177 1.65 16.21 5.60
N ILE A 178 1.30 14.93 5.43
CA ILE A 178 0.92 14.05 6.55
C ILE A 178 2.08 13.86 7.54
N LYS A 179 3.31 13.63 7.05
CA LYS A 179 4.51 13.55 7.91
C LYS A 179 4.72 14.85 8.70
N VAL A 180 4.61 16.01 8.04
CA VAL A 180 4.74 17.32 8.70
C VAL A 180 3.65 17.55 9.75
N ILE A 181 2.40 17.15 9.48
CA ILE A 181 1.32 17.23 10.48
C ILE A 181 1.65 16.32 11.68
N ALA A 182 2.11 15.09 11.43
CA ALA A 182 2.49 14.16 12.50
C ALA A 182 3.62 14.70 13.38
N GLU A 183 4.65 15.31 12.77
CA GLU A 183 5.77 15.91 13.49
C GLU A 183 5.36 17.16 14.30
N SER A 184 4.52 18.03 13.71
CA SER A 184 4.18 19.33 14.29
C SER A 184 2.99 19.31 15.26
N HIS A 185 2.02 18.41 15.05
CA HIS A 185 0.76 18.34 15.79
C HIS A 185 0.52 16.98 16.47
N GLY A 186 1.39 16.00 16.21
CA GLY A 186 1.27 14.63 16.71
C GLY A 186 0.72 13.67 15.65
N ALA A 187 1.20 12.42 15.68
CA ALA A 187 0.81 11.39 14.72
C ALA A 187 -0.71 11.15 14.67
N ASP A 188 -1.37 11.22 15.82
CA ASP A 188 -2.82 11.06 15.92
C ASP A 188 -3.57 12.16 15.17
N MET A 189 -3.03 13.39 15.16
CA MET A 189 -3.60 14.51 14.41
C MET A 189 -3.47 14.33 12.90
N ALA A 190 -2.41 13.66 12.42
CA ALA A 190 -2.28 13.31 11.01
C ALA A 190 -3.42 12.38 10.56
N TRP A 191 -3.75 11.38 11.38
CA TRP A 191 -4.90 10.51 11.12
C TRP A 191 -6.23 11.27 11.16
N GLN A 192 -6.46 12.08 12.20
CA GLN A 192 -7.69 12.88 12.28
C GLN A 192 -7.84 13.87 11.11
N TYR A 193 -6.73 14.42 10.63
CA TYR A 193 -6.73 15.30 9.46
C TYR A 193 -7.20 14.55 8.21
N LEU A 194 -6.69 13.33 7.95
CA LEU A 194 -7.15 12.51 6.82
C LEU A 194 -8.64 12.21 6.92
N LYS A 195 -9.12 11.78 8.10
CA LYS A 195 -10.55 11.47 8.31
C LYS A 195 -11.48 12.65 8.07
N ASN A 196 -11.07 13.84 8.48
CA ASN A 196 -11.85 15.05 8.23
C ASN A 196 -11.79 15.47 6.76
N THR A 197 -10.62 15.30 6.12
CA THR A 197 -10.37 15.70 4.74
C THR A 197 -11.12 14.80 3.75
N PHE A 198 -11.17 13.49 3.98
CA PHE A 198 -11.78 12.50 3.08
C PHE A 198 -13.13 12.00 3.59
N LYS A 199 -13.82 12.80 4.40
CA LYS A 199 -15.11 12.39 4.99
C LYS A 199 -16.14 12.10 3.90
N GLY A 200 -16.63 10.86 3.86
CA GLY A 200 -17.67 10.40 2.93
C GLY A 200 -17.14 9.86 1.60
N GLU A 201 -15.82 9.73 1.44
CA GLU A 201 -15.18 9.06 0.29
C GLU A 201 -15.00 7.56 0.60
N ALA A 202 -15.09 6.70 -0.43
CA ALA A 202 -14.93 5.26 -0.24
C ALA A 202 -13.46 4.93 0.05
N GLY A 203 -13.23 3.84 0.78
CA GLY A 203 -11.89 3.51 1.25
C GLY A 203 -10.90 3.10 0.17
N ALA A 204 -11.38 2.67 -0.99
CA ALA A 204 -10.57 2.28 -2.14
C ALA A 204 -10.33 3.44 -3.13
N ASP A 205 -10.84 4.64 -2.85
CA ASP A 205 -10.78 5.76 -3.79
C ASP A 205 -9.44 6.50 -3.71
N GLY A 206 -8.67 6.50 -4.80
CA GLY A 206 -7.48 7.31 -4.96
C GLY A 206 -6.38 7.01 -3.93
N ASP A 207 -5.79 8.06 -3.33
CA ASP A 207 -4.62 7.95 -2.46
C ASP A 207 -4.95 7.65 -0.98
N ILE A 208 -6.23 7.65 -0.59
CA ILE A 208 -6.59 7.69 0.84
C ILE A 208 -6.19 6.43 1.59
N HIS A 209 -6.30 5.26 0.96
CA HIS A 209 -5.86 4.01 1.55
C HIS A 209 -4.37 4.03 1.89
N ASP A 210 -3.53 4.44 0.94
CA ASP A 210 -2.08 4.55 1.12
C ASP A 210 -1.68 5.61 2.15
N LEU A 211 -2.36 6.76 2.15
CA LEU A 211 -2.15 7.79 3.18
C LEU A 211 -2.56 7.30 4.56
N SER A 212 -3.56 6.41 4.64
CA SER A 212 -3.97 5.77 5.89
C SER A 212 -2.88 4.81 6.39
N HIS A 213 -2.24 4.03 5.52
CA HIS A 213 -1.06 3.23 5.88
C HIS A 213 0.03 4.10 6.50
N LEU A 214 0.39 5.21 5.83
CA LEU A 214 1.40 6.14 6.34
C LEU A 214 1.02 6.68 7.73
N ALA A 215 -0.22 7.13 7.92
CA ALA A 215 -0.68 7.62 9.22
C ALA A 215 -0.58 6.54 10.31
N GLY A 216 -0.95 5.29 10.00
CA GLY A 216 -0.80 4.15 10.89
C GLY A 216 0.64 3.92 11.35
N GLY A 217 1.57 3.88 10.40
CA GLY A 217 3.00 3.71 10.69
C GLY A 217 3.54 4.82 11.60
N LEU A 218 3.21 6.08 11.30
CA LEU A 218 3.60 7.24 12.11
C LEU A 218 3.04 7.16 13.55
N ILE A 219 1.82 6.65 13.73
CA ILE A 219 1.23 6.44 15.07
C ILE A 219 2.03 5.39 15.84
N TYR A 220 2.41 4.26 15.21
CA TYR A 220 3.22 3.24 15.87
C TYR A 220 4.60 3.76 16.25
N GLU A 221 5.31 4.42 15.34
CA GLU A 221 6.64 4.99 15.60
C GLU A 221 6.63 5.93 16.80
N LYS A 222 5.54 6.69 16.96
CA LYS A 222 5.41 7.67 18.04
C LYS A 222 4.96 7.04 19.37
N ASN A 223 3.98 6.15 19.32
CA ASN A 223 3.21 5.73 20.50
C ASN A 223 3.35 4.24 20.83
N GLY A 224 3.99 3.45 19.97
CA GLY A 224 3.96 1.98 20.01
C GLY A 224 2.53 1.44 20.02
N PHE A 225 2.32 0.23 20.55
CA PHE A 225 0.98 -0.40 20.67
C PHE A 225 -0.06 0.38 21.46
N ASN A 226 0.34 1.37 22.27
CA ASN A 226 -0.61 2.27 22.93
C ASN A 226 -1.34 3.18 21.93
N GLY A 227 -0.75 3.44 20.76
CA GLY A 227 -1.35 4.24 19.70
C GLY A 227 -2.38 3.49 18.83
N LEU A 228 -2.44 2.16 18.91
CA LEU A 228 -3.31 1.36 18.03
C LEU A 228 -4.80 1.75 18.14
N GLY A 229 -5.23 2.16 19.34
CA GLY A 229 -6.60 2.65 19.57
C GLY A 229 -6.94 3.97 18.88
N ASN A 230 -5.96 4.68 18.33
CA ASN A 230 -6.17 5.91 17.58
C ASN A 230 -6.53 5.62 16.12
N CYS A 231 -6.13 4.46 15.59
CA CYS A 231 -6.59 3.97 14.30
C CYS A 231 -8.06 3.55 14.36
N THR A 232 -8.75 3.69 13.23
CA THR A 232 -10.15 3.31 13.07
C THR A 232 -10.33 2.61 11.72
N SER A 233 -11.49 1.99 11.48
CA SER A 233 -11.74 1.13 10.29
C SER A 233 -11.94 1.88 8.98
N GLU A 234 -12.09 3.21 9.04
CA GLU A 234 -12.23 4.09 7.87
C GLU A 234 -11.09 3.84 6.87
N TYR A 235 -11.43 3.98 5.60
CA TYR A 235 -10.50 3.83 4.48
C TYR A 235 -9.88 2.43 4.35
N ALA A 236 -10.75 1.42 4.42
CA ALA A 236 -10.39 0.00 4.27
C ALA A 236 -9.26 -0.43 5.22
N PHE A 237 -9.35 -0.02 6.49
CA PHE A 237 -8.42 -0.42 7.56
C PHE A 237 -6.97 0.01 7.35
N GLY A 238 -6.71 0.93 6.42
CA GLY A 238 -5.34 1.30 6.05
C GLY A 238 -4.50 1.76 7.23
N CYS A 239 -5.08 2.47 8.21
CA CYS A 239 -4.37 2.84 9.45
C CYS A 239 -3.88 1.63 10.23
N TYR A 240 -4.70 0.59 10.40
CA TYR A 240 -4.28 -0.62 11.11
C TYR A 240 -3.19 -1.38 10.34
N HIS A 241 -3.29 -1.46 9.02
CA HIS A 241 -2.29 -2.12 8.19
C HIS A 241 -0.92 -1.46 8.34
N GLY A 242 -0.81 -0.16 8.02
CA GLY A 242 0.48 0.52 8.11
C GLY A 242 1.05 0.59 9.53
N PHE A 243 0.19 0.62 10.55
CA PHE A 243 0.62 0.49 11.94
C PHE A 243 1.31 -0.86 12.20
N LEU A 244 0.68 -1.97 11.79
CA LEU A 244 1.16 -3.32 12.05
C LEU A 244 2.34 -3.70 11.13
N ASP A 245 2.41 -3.15 9.92
CA ASP A 245 3.56 -3.27 9.02
C ASP A 245 4.83 -2.74 9.70
N VAL A 246 4.78 -1.52 10.24
CA VAL A 246 5.93 -0.94 10.96
C VAL A 246 6.19 -1.68 12.28
N ALA A 247 5.14 -2.15 12.96
CA ALA A 247 5.29 -2.87 14.22
C ALA A 247 6.06 -4.19 14.09
N PHE A 248 5.88 -4.89 12.97
CA PHE A 248 6.45 -6.21 12.72
C PHE A 248 7.64 -6.22 11.78
N ALA A 249 8.08 -5.05 11.27
CA ALA A 249 9.19 -4.94 10.33
C ALA A 249 10.49 -5.62 10.78
N LYS A 250 10.75 -5.72 12.11
CA LYS A 250 12.00 -6.28 12.66
C LYS A 250 11.88 -7.67 13.27
N ASN A 251 10.75 -7.97 13.91
CA ASN A 251 10.45 -9.25 14.55
C ASN A 251 8.96 -9.37 14.91
N LEU A 252 8.55 -10.55 15.34
CA LEU A 252 7.18 -10.86 15.76
C LEU A 252 7.03 -11.01 17.29
N ASP A 253 7.97 -10.48 18.09
CA ASP A 253 7.96 -10.65 19.56
C ASP A 253 6.71 -10.00 20.20
N LEU A 254 6.18 -8.96 19.54
CA LEU A 254 5.02 -8.20 20.00
C LEU A 254 3.68 -8.75 19.50
N LEU A 255 3.64 -9.94 18.88
CA LEU A 255 2.41 -10.51 18.32
C LEU A 255 1.28 -10.62 19.37
N ARG A 256 1.61 -11.02 20.60
CA ARG A 256 0.64 -11.12 21.71
C ARG A 256 0.21 -9.76 22.24
N ASP A 257 1.04 -8.74 22.13
CA ASP A 257 0.67 -7.39 22.55
C ASP A 257 -0.19 -6.69 21.48
N ALA A 258 0.02 -7.00 20.20
CA ALA A 258 -0.89 -6.67 19.11
C ALA A 258 -2.27 -7.28 19.33
N GLU A 259 -2.34 -8.60 19.60
CA GLU A 259 -3.59 -9.30 19.92
C GLU A 259 -4.33 -8.64 21.07
N LYS A 260 -3.67 -8.44 22.22
CA LYS A 260 -4.28 -7.77 23.38
C LYS A 260 -4.77 -6.37 23.04
N SER A 261 -4.08 -5.66 22.14
CA SER A 261 -4.47 -4.31 21.74
C SER A 261 -5.67 -4.33 20.81
N CYS A 262 -5.74 -5.26 19.85
CA CYS A 262 -6.93 -5.50 19.03
C CYS A 262 -8.14 -5.89 19.89
N LEU A 263 -7.96 -6.73 20.90
CA LEU A 263 -9.05 -7.17 21.78
C LEU A 263 -9.67 -6.04 22.61
N LYS A 264 -8.96 -4.92 22.83
CA LYS A 264 -9.54 -3.72 23.46
C LYS A 264 -10.62 -3.06 22.60
N MET A 265 -10.62 -3.34 21.30
CA MET A 265 -11.62 -2.85 20.34
C MET A 265 -12.86 -3.75 20.28
N ASN A 266 -12.86 -4.87 21.00
CA ASN A 266 -14.03 -5.73 21.04
C ASN A 266 -15.11 -5.03 21.87
N SER A 267 -16.03 -4.36 21.18
CA SER A 267 -17.08 -3.53 21.80
C SER A 267 -18.05 -4.34 22.65
N ARG A 268 -17.99 -5.68 22.55
CA ARG A 268 -18.85 -6.61 23.27
C ARG A 268 -18.01 -7.68 23.95
N ASN A 269 -18.24 -7.90 25.24
CA ASN A 269 -17.64 -9.01 25.99
C ASN A 269 -18.38 -10.33 25.67
N THR A 270 -18.44 -10.70 24.38
CA THR A 270 -19.19 -11.84 23.86
C THR A 270 -18.43 -13.17 23.93
N GLY A 271 -17.15 -13.13 24.31
CA GLY A 271 -16.30 -14.32 24.35
C GLY A 271 -15.77 -14.77 22.98
N TYR A 272 -16.09 -14.04 21.90
CA TYR A 272 -15.53 -14.26 20.56
C TYR A 272 -15.06 -12.93 19.94
N VAL A 273 -14.17 -13.00 18.95
CA VAL A 273 -13.66 -11.82 18.23
C VAL A 273 -14.61 -11.46 17.09
N SER A 274 -14.95 -10.19 16.95
CA SER A 274 -15.83 -9.68 15.88
C SER A 274 -15.56 -8.20 15.59
N GLY A 275 -16.18 -7.67 14.53
CA GLY A 275 -16.11 -6.25 14.19
C GLY A 275 -14.67 -5.71 14.08
N PRO A 276 -14.41 -4.50 14.61
CA PRO A 276 -13.08 -3.87 14.56
C PRO A 276 -11.95 -4.73 15.15
N ALA A 277 -12.23 -5.56 16.16
CA ALA A 277 -11.22 -6.45 16.73
C ALA A 277 -10.84 -7.56 15.74
N ALA A 278 -11.80 -8.12 15.01
CA ALA A 278 -11.54 -9.11 13.96
C ALA A 278 -10.70 -8.50 12.83
N SER A 279 -11.06 -7.31 12.36
CA SER A 279 -10.28 -6.61 11.32
C SER A 279 -8.88 -6.23 11.78
N CYS A 280 -8.69 -5.87 13.05
CA CYS A 280 -7.38 -5.61 13.61
C CYS A 280 -6.52 -6.89 13.62
N ILE A 281 -7.09 -8.05 14.00
CA ILE A 281 -6.37 -9.33 13.96
C ILE A 281 -6.12 -9.79 12.51
N HIS A 282 -7.01 -9.48 11.58
CA HIS A 282 -6.74 -9.64 10.15
C HIS A 282 -5.51 -8.83 9.72
N GLY A 283 -5.43 -7.57 10.14
CA GLY A 283 -4.24 -6.72 9.99
C GLY A 283 -2.94 -7.33 10.53
N ILE A 284 -3.01 -8.11 11.62
CA ILE A 284 -1.83 -8.84 12.13
C ILE A 284 -1.33 -9.84 11.09
N GLY A 285 -2.25 -10.50 10.38
CA GLY A 285 -1.92 -11.41 9.28
C GLY A 285 -1.12 -10.74 8.17
N HIS A 286 -1.49 -9.51 7.80
CA HIS A 286 -0.75 -8.73 6.80
C HIS A 286 0.70 -8.48 7.25
N GLY A 287 0.89 -7.93 8.45
CA GLY A 287 2.23 -7.65 8.96
C GLY A 287 3.07 -8.91 9.17
N VAL A 288 2.47 -10.04 9.55
CA VAL A 288 3.15 -11.35 9.62
C VAL A 288 3.59 -11.82 8.23
N ALA A 289 2.73 -11.73 7.22
CA ALA A 289 3.08 -12.11 5.86
C ALA A 289 4.18 -11.20 5.27
N SER A 290 4.10 -9.88 5.53
CA SER A 290 5.14 -8.93 5.12
C SER A 290 6.47 -9.19 5.83
N PHE A 291 6.47 -9.58 7.11
CA PHE A 291 7.71 -9.93 7.82
C PHE A 291 8.45 -11.10 7.17
N TYR A 292 7.71 -12.07 6.63
CA TYR A 292 8.27 -13.19 5.87
C TYR A 292 8.39 -12.91 4.36
N SER A 293 8.28 -11.65 3.95
CA SER A 293 8.38 -11.20 2.55
C SER A 293 7.45 -11.95 1.59
N THR A 294 6.31 -12.45 2.10
CA THR A 294 5.38 -13.35 1.39
C THR A 294 6.05 -14.56 0.71
N ALA A 295 7.17 -15.02 1.27
CA ALA A 295 7.94 -16.14 0.73
C ALA A 295 7.71 -17.46 1.49
N ASN A 296 7.36 -17.37 2.78
CA ASN A 296 7.27 -18.50 3.70
C ASN A 296 5.86 -18.61 4.32
N LEU A 297 4.95 -19.29 3.61
CA LEU A 297 3.53 -19.40 4.02
C LEU A 297 3.38 -20.17 5.34
N ASN A 298 4.09 -21.29 5.49
CA ASN A 298 3.97 -22.13 6.68
C ASN A 298 4.43 -21.39 7.95
N GLU A 299 5.50 -20.62 7.89
CA GLU A 299 6.03 -19.79 8.98
C GLU A 299 5.07 -18.64 9.32
N SER A 300 4.43 -18.05 8.31
CA SER A 300 3.41 -17.01 8.48
C SER A 300 2.20 -17.56 9.23
N LEU A 301 1.64 -18.70 8.76
CA LEU A 301 0.51 -19.37 9.41
C LEU A 301 0.86 -19.87 10.82
N THR A 302 2.06 -20.43 11.00
CA THR A 302 2.56 -20.87 12.32
C THR A 302 2.67 -19.70 13.29
N SER A 303 3.04 -18.51 12.80
CA SER A 303 3.08 -17.30 13.63
C SER A 303 1.68 -16.85 14.03
N CYS A 304 0.72 -16.82 13.11
CA CYS A 304 -0.69 -16.57 13.43
C CYS A 304 -1.28 -17.60 14.42
N ALA A 305 -0.87 -18.87 14.34
CA ALA A 305 -1.31 -19.93 15.25
C ALA A 305 -0.86 -19.70 16.70
N LYS A 306 0.11 -18.80 16.94
CA LYS A 306 0.53 -18.42 18.29
C LYS A 306 -0.48 -17.52 18.98
N LEU A 307 -1.45 -16.91 18.29
CA LEU A 307 -2.54 -16.13 18.89
C LEU A 307 -3.44 -17.03 19.75
N SER A 308 -4.04 -16.49 20.82
CA SER A 308 -4.99 -17.24 21.66
C SER A 308 -6.41 -17.24 21.11
N ILE A 309 -6.78 -16.23 20.35
CA ILE A 309 -8.12 -16.07 19.79
C ILE A 309 -8.06 -15.30 18.47
N GLY A 310 -9.00 -15.55 17.56
CA GLY A 310 -9.08 -14.83 16.29
C GLY A 310 -8.01 -15.21 15.27
N LYS A 311 -7.30 -16.34 15.46
CA LYS A 311 -6.25 -16.82 14.54
C LYS A 311 -6.75 -16.96 13.10
N GLU A 312 -8.02 -17.30 12.92
CA GLU A 312 -8.71 -17.40 11.64
C GLU A 312 -8.68 -16.09 10.83
N TYR A 313 -8.78 -14.94 11.50
CA TYR A 313 -8.68 -13.64 10.85
C TYR A 313 -7.23 -13.33 10.44
N CYS A 314 -6.26 -13.71 11.28
CA CYS A 314 -4.84 -13.60 10.96
C CYS A 314 -4.47 -14.46 9.75
N TYR A 315 -4.99 -15.69 9.66
CA TYR A 315 -4.79 -16.54 8.48
C TYR A 315 -5.36 -15.89 7.22
N ASP A 316 -6.56 -15.31 7.29
CA ASP A 316 -7.19 -14.63 6.17
C ASP A 316 -6.31 -13.46 5.65
N GLY A 317 -5.77 -12.64 6.56
CA GLY A 317 -4.82 -11.58 6.19
C GLY A 317 -3.52 -12.11 5.57
N VAL A 318 -2.98 -13.23 6.09
CA VAL A 318 -1.81 -13.89 5.49
C VAL A 318 -2.11 -14.34 4.06
N PHE A 319 -3.20 -15.06 3.83
CA PHE A 319 -3.55 -15.53 2.49
C PHE A 319 -3.79 -14.37 1.52
N MET A 320 -4.45 -13.31 1.97
CA MET A 320 -4.66 -12.10 1.17
C MET A 320 -3.33 -11.49 0.72
N GLU A 321 -2.36 -11.34 1.63
CA GLU A 321 -1.04 -10.81 1.27
C GLU A 321 -0.25 -11.74 0.36
N PHE A 322 -0.37 -13.06 0.49
CA PHE A 322 0.26 -13.98 -0.45
C PHE A 322 -0.34 -13.84 -1.85
N VAL A 323 -1.67 -13.82 -1.98
CA VAL A 323 -2.34 -13.60 -3.26
C VAL A 323 -1.93 -12.27 -3.88
N ARG A 324 -1.76 -11.23 -3.05
CA ARG A 324 -1.34 -9.92 -3.51
C ARG A 324 0.13 -9.91 -3.92
N ASN A 325 1.07 -10.30 -3.09
CA ASN A 325 2.50 -9.95 -3.26
C ASN A 325 3.42 -11.15 -3.51
N ALA A 326 2.98 -12.40 -3.31
CA ALA A 326 3.87 -13.54 -3.55
C ALA A 326 4.28 -13.60 -5.03
N LYS A 327 5.50 -14.11 -5.28
CA LYS A 327 6.00 -14.35 -6.63
C LYS A 327 5.07 -15.32 -7.36
N ASP A 328 4.83 -15.12 -8.66
CA ASP A 328 4.01 -16.05 -9.46
C ASP A 328 4.48 -17.51 -9.38
N SER A 329 5.78 -17.73 -9.21
CA SER A 329 6.38 -19.06 -9.05
C SER A 329 5.98 -19.77 -7.76
N PHE A 330 5.43 -19.05 -6.78
CA PHE A 330 4.86 -19.63 -5.58
C PHE A 330 3.62 -20.46 -5.91
N PHE A 331 2.76 -19.96 -6.80
CA PHE A 331 1.50 -20.61 -7.14
C PHE A 331 1.65 -21.68 -8.23
N ASN A 332 0.77 -22.67 -8.21
CA ASN A 332 0.73 -23.72 -9.22
C ASN A 332 -0.45 -23.53 -10.17
N LYS A 333 -0.19 -23.04 -11.38
CA LYS A 333 -1.23 -22.85 -12.42
C LYS A 333 -1.96 -24.15 -12.83
N ASN A 334 -1.37 -25.32 -12.56
CA ASN A 334 -1.95 -26.62 -12.87
C ASN A 334 -2.78 -27.20 -11.70
N ASP A 335 -2.74 -26.58 -10.52
CA ASP A 335 -3.55 -26.96 -9.37
C ASP A 335 -4.31 -25.72 -8.86
N SER A 336 -5.57 -25.60 -9.28
CA SER A 336 -6.46 -24.50 -8.89
C SER A 336 -6.78 -24.44 -7.39
N PHE A 337 -6.37 -25.44 -6.61
CA PHE A 337 -6.52 -25.46 -5.15
C PHE A 337 -5.21 -25.18 -4.42
N TYR A 338 -4.07 -25.08 -5.09
CA TYR A 338 -2.81 -24.78 -4.43
C TYR A 338 -2.80 -23.32 -3.93
N PRO A 339 -2.30 -23.03 -2.71
CA PRO A 339 -1.66 -23.94 -1.75
C PRO A 339 -2.63 -24.68 -0.80
N CYS A 340 -3.93 -24.37 -0.84
CA CYS A 340 -4.94 -24.93 0.06
C CYS A 340 -4.97 -26.47 0.05
N SER A 341 -4.85 -27.10 -1.13
CA SER A 341 -4.79 -28.56 -1.28
C SER A 341 -3.65 -29.18 -0.47
N GLN A 342 -2.46 -28.57 -0.53
CA GLN A 342 -1.29 -29.04 0.19
C GLN A 342 -1.41 -28.80 1.70
N LEU A 343 -1.93 -27.64 2.10
CA LEU A 343 -2.17 -27.32 3.50
C LEU A 343 -3.20 -28.25 4.13
N GLU A 344 -4.24 -28.62 3.40
CA GLU A 344 -5.27 -29.54 3.91
C GLU A 344 -4.74 -30.95 4.12
N ILE A 345 -3.80 -31.40 3.27
CA ILE A 345 -3.08 -32.67 3.47
C ILE A 345 -2.23 -32.64 4.74
N GLU A 346 -1.56 -31.52 5.02
CA GLU A 346 -0.59 -31.41 6.12
C GLU A 346 -1.25 -31.09 7.46
N PHE A 347 -2.28 -30.25 7.47
CA PHE A 347 -2.86 -29.66 8.67
C PHE A 347 -4.36 -29.92 8.84
N GLY A 348 -5.00 -30.66 7.94
CA GLY A 348 -6.45 -30.82 7.91
C GLY A 348 -7.14 -29.52 7.52
N ASP A 349 -8.39 -29.34 7.95
CA ASP A 349 -9.26 -28.24 7.51
C ASP A 349 -8.99 -26.88 8.20
N GLU A 350 -7.99 -26.81 9.10
CA GLU A 350 -7.64 -25.63 9.91
C GLU A 350 -7.49 -24.35 9.09
N TYR A 351 -6.94 -24.44 7.88
CA TYR A 351 -6.71 -23.28 7.00
C TYR A 351 -7.70 -23.19 5.84
N SER A 352 -8.53 -24.22 5.64
CA SER A 352 -9.29 -24.39 4.39
C SER A 352 -10.29 -23.26 4.15
N PHE A 353 -10.93 -22.74 5.20
CA PHE A 353 -11.83 -21.59 5.09
C PHE A 353 -11.12 -20.32 4.63
N ALA A 354 -10.06 -19.90 5.33
CA ALA A 354 -9.31 -18.68 5.02
C ALA A 354 -8.60 -18.78 3.66
N CYS A 355 -8.05 -19.95 3.33
CA CYS A 355 -7.44 -20.19 2.03
C CYS A 355 -8.49 -20.17 0.91
N GLY A 356 -9.62 -20.85 1.09
CA GLY A 356 -10.74 -20.85 0.15
C GLY A 356 -11.31 -19.46 -0.10
N ARG A 357 -11.39 -18.62 0.94
CA ARG A 357 -11.83 -17.21 0.83
C ARG A 357 -10.90 -16.33 -0.01
N ASN A 358 -9.62 -16.66 -0.10
CA ASN A 358 -8.67 -15.90 -0.91
C ASN A 358 -8.40 -16.53 -2.29
N GLN A 359 -8.86 -17.78 -2.52
CA GLN A 359 -8.62 -18.49 -3.78
C GLN A 359 -9.28 -17.82 -4.99
N PRO A 360 -10.53 -17.30 -4.95
CA PRO A 360 -11.12 -16.60 -6.10
C PRO A 360 -10.29 -15.41 -6.60
N SER A 361 -9.74 -14.61 -5.70
CA SER A 361 -8.87 -13.47 -6.07
C SER A 361 -7.60 -13.92 -6.79
N LEU A 362 -7.01 -15.05 -6.39
CA LEU A 362 -5.88 -15.66 -7.11
C LEU A 362 -6.30 -16.11 -8.51
N LEU A 363 -7.40 -16.86 -8.61
CA LEU A 363 -7.86 -17.47 -9.85
C LEU A 363 -8.26 -16.42 -10.89
N MET A 364 -9.02 -15.40 -10.46
CA MET A 364 -9.45 -14.32 -11.34
C MET A 364 -8.29 -13.37 -11.66
N GLY A 365 -7.52 -12.95 -10.66
CA GLY A 365 -6.54 -11.88 -10.80
C GLY A 365 -5.20 -12.31 -11.40
N ARG A 366 -4.73 -13.54 -11.15
CA ARG A 366 -3.42 -14.00 -11.64
C ARG A 366 -3.50 -15.07 -12.72
N PHE A 367 -4.58 -15.84 -12.74
CA PHE A 367 -4.77 -16.93 -13.69
C PHE A 367 -5.81 -16.60 -14.77
N ASP A 368 -6.32 -15.37 -14.79
CA ASP A 368 -7.28 -14.86 -15.77
C ASP A 368 -8.52 -15.76 -15.92
N MET A 369 -8.96 -16.39 -14.82
CA MET A 369 -10.16 -17.21 -14.84
C MET A 369 -11.42 -16.34 -14.78
N GLU A 370 -12.36 -16.65 -15.68
CA GLU A 370 -13.68 -16.04 -15.69
C GLU A 370 -14.50 -16.47 -14.46
N PHE A 371 -15.41 -15.62 -14.01
CA PHE A 371 -16.25 -15.85 -12.82
C PHE A 371 -16.91 -17.26 -12.80
N ASN A 372 -17.44 -17.71 -13.94
CA ASN A 372 -18.08 -19.03 -14.06
C ASN A 372 -17.08 -20.21 -13.97
N GLN A 373 -15.83 -19.99 -14.40
CA GLN A 373 -14.77 -20.99 -14.23
C GLN A 373 -14.40 -21.10 -12.74
N VAL A 374 -14.35 -19.98 -12.02
CA VAL A 374 -14.10 -19.97 -10.58
C VAL A 374 -15.22 -20.63 -9.78
N ILE A 375 -16.50 -20.42 -10.14
CA ILE A 375 -17.63 -21.17 -9.57
C ILE A 375 -17.39 -22.68 -9.72
N SER A 376 -16.95 -23.12 -10.90
CA SER A 376 -16.68 -24.54 -11.16
C SER A 376 -15.55 -25.08 -10.28
N VAL A 377 -14.50 -24.29 -10.05
CA VAL A 377 -13.41 -24.64 -9.11
C VAL A 377 -13.95 -24.76 -7.68
N CYS A 378 -14.68 -23.75 -7.17
CA CYS A 378 -15.27 -23.78 -5.83
C CYS A 378 -16.13 -25.05 -5.63
N HIS A 379 -17.00 -25.38 -6.59
CA HIS A 379 -17.85 -26.57 -6.54
C HIS A 379 -17.08 -27.88 -6.52
N SER A 380 -15.97 -27.96 -7.24
CA SER A 380 -15.18 -29.19 -7.36
C SER A 380 -14.32 -29.53 -6.14
N SER A 381 -14.20 -28.62 -5.16
CA SER A 381 -13.54 -28.91 -3.88
C SER A 381 -14.30 -29.97 -3.09
N ASN A 382 -13.60 -30.87 -2.40
CA ASN A 382 -14.23 -31.80 -1.45
C ASN A 382 -14.30 -31.21 -0.02
N SER A 383 -13.64 -30.09 0.21
CA SER A 383 -13.51 -29.45 1.52
C SER A 383 -14.66 -28.48 1.74
N LYS A 384 -15.56 -28.82 2.69
CA LYS A 384 -16.70 -27.95 3.01
C LYS A 384 -16.24 -26.55 3.46
N PRO A 385 -15.28 -26.41 4.40
CA PRO A 385 -14.81 -25.08 4.82
C PRO A 385 -14.20 -24.28 3.66
N PHE A 386 -13.49 -24.94 2.74
CA PHE A 386 -12.99 -24.28 1.53
C PHE A 386 -14.14 -23.75 0.67
N LYS A 387 -15.17 -24.56 0.38
CA LYS A 387 -16.33 -24.12 -0.41
C LYS A 387 -16.98 -22.89 0.19
N GLU A 388 -17.22 -22.95 1.50
CA GLU A 388 -17.81 -21.87 2.27
C GLU A 388 -17.03 -20.55 2.11
N GLY A 389 -15.71 -20.57 2.30
CA GLY A 389 -14.87 -19.38 2.07
C GLY A 389 -14.88 -18.93 0.60
N CYS A 390 -14.79 -19.87 -0.34
CA CYS A 390 -14.76 -19.60 -1.78
C CYS A 390 -16.02 -18.86 -2.24
N PHE A 391 -17.20 -19.28 -1.78
CA PHE A 391 -18.46 -18.63 -2.12
C PHE A 391 -18.70 -17.32 -1.37
N ASP A 392 -18.17 -17.14 -0.15
CA ASP A 392 -18.15 -15.83 0.51
C ASP A 392 -17.40 -14.80 -0.34
N SER A 393 -16.24 -15.18 -0.86
CA SER A 393 -15.37 -14.33 -1.68
C SER A 393 -15.97 -13.89 -3.02
N LEU A 394 -16.75 -14.77 -3.66
CA LEU A 394 -17.52 -14.38 -4.85
C LEU A 394 -18.59 -13.33 -4.51
N GLY A 395 -19.19 -13.39 -3.33
CA GLY A 395 -20.09 -12.34 -2.83
C GLY A 395 -19.38 -11.00 -2.66
N PHE A 396 -18.20 -10.98 -2.05
CA PHE A 396 -17.39 -9.76 -1.91
C PHE A 396 -17.02 -9.16 -3.27
N THR A 397 -16.65 -10.00 -4.23
CA THR A 397 -16.30 -9.59 -5.59
C THR A 397 -17.49 -8.93 -6.30
N LEU A 398 -18.69 -9.50 -6.17
CA LEU A 398 -19.91 -8.94 -6.77
C LEU A 398 -20.35 -7.63 -6.09
N ALA A 399 -20.11 -7.46 -4.78
CA ALA A 399 -20.47 -6.24 -4.06
C ALA A 399 -19.81 -4.99 -4.67
N ALA A 400 -18.63 -5.13 -5.28
CA ALA A 400 -17.92 -4.05 -5.99
C ALA A 400 -18.67 -3.52 -7.23
N LEU A 401 -19.67 -4.24 -7.74
CA LEU A 401 -20.55 -3.75 -8.82
C LEU A 401 -21.50 -2.66 -8.34
N GLU A 402 -21.73 -2.57 -7.01
CA GLU A 402 -22.63 -1.63 -6.34
C GLU A 402 -24.10 -1.65 -6.83
N ASP A 403 -24.47 -2.60 -7.67
CA ASP A 403 -25.80 -2.75 -8.25
C ASP A 403 -26.45 -4.04 -7.68
N PRO A 404 -27.51 -3.93 -6.86
CA PRO A 404 -28.13 -5.09 -6.22
C PRO A 404 -28.59 -6.15 -7.22
N LYS A 405 -29.12 -5.74 -8.37
CA LYS A 405 -29.59 -6.67 -9.38
C LYS A 405 -28.45 -7.49 -9.97
N GLN A 406 -27.35 -6.86 -10.36
CA GLN A 406 -26.17 -7.56 -10.86
C GLN A 406 -25.55 -8.48 -9.81
N VAL A 407 -25.53 -8.08 -8.54
CA VAL A 407 -25.09 -8.92 -7.42
C VAL A 407 -25.98 -10.15 -7.29
N ILE A 408 -27.31 -9.95 -7.31
CA ILE A 408 -28.29 -11.04 -7.21
C ILE A 408 -28.16 -12.01 -8.37
N ASP A 409 -28.14 -11.52 -9.60
CA ASP A 409 -28.00 -12.32 -10.82
C ASP A 409 -26.67 -13.09 -10.79
N GLY A 410 -25.58 -12.45 -10.33
CA GLY A 410 -24.26 -13.06 -10.18
C GLY A 410 -24.23 -14.22 -9.18
N CYS A 411 -24.77 -14.03 -7.97
CA CYS A 411 -24.82 -15.08 -6.96
C CYS A 411 -25.77 -16.22 -7.37
N GLN A 412 -26.87 -15.93 -8.07
CA GLN A 412 -27.80 -16.97 -8.55
C GLN A 412 -27.18 -17.90 -9.59
N ASN A 413 -26.17 -17.43 -10.35
CA ASN A 413 -25.44 -18.27 -11.30
C ASN A 413 -24.61 -19.40 -10.64
N ILE A 414 -24.45 -19.39 -9.30
CA ILE A 414 -23.78 -20.47 -8.55
C ILE A 414 -24.57 -21.79 -8.66
N GLY A 415 -25.90 -21.73 -8.83
CA GLY A 415 -26.75 -22.90 -9.11
C GLY A 415 -27.14 -23.76 -7.91
N GLU A 416 -26.39 -23.74 -6.81
CA GLU A 416 -26.74 -24.39 -5.53
C GLU A 416 -27.27 -23.35 -4.54
N ASN A 417 -28.51 -23.53 -4.06
CA ASN A 417 -29.19 -22.52 -3.23
C ASN A 417 -28.44 -22.16 -1.94
N GLU A 418 -27.82 -23.15 -1.28
CA GLU A 418 -27.02 -22.94 -0.06
C GLU A 418 -25.89 -21.94 -0.35
N PHE A 419 -25.10 -22.21 -1.39
CA PHE A 419 -23.95 -21.37 -1.76
C PHE A 419 -24.34 -20.05 -2.42
N ALA A 420 -25.44 -20.02 -3.18
CA ALA A 420 -26.01 -18.79 -3.72
C ALA A 420 -26.49 -17.86 -2.59
N SER A 421 -27.19 -18.40 -1.59
CA SER A 421 -27.63 -17.64 -0.41
C SER A 421 -26.44 -17.12 0.39
N ARG A 422 -25.40 -17.96 0.55
CA ARG A 422 -24.15 -17.57 1.20
C ARG A 422 -23.45 -16.41 0.48
N CYS A 423 -23.30 -16.50 -0.84
CA CYS A 423 -22.77 -15.41 -1.68
C CYS A 423 -23.56 -14.10 -1.47
N LEU A 424 -24.89 -14.16 -1.42
CA LEU A 424 -25.74 -12.99 -1.19
C LEU A 424 -25.54 -12.39 0.21
N VAL A 425 -25.44 -13.21 1.26
CA VAL A 425 -25.17 -12.72 2.62
C VAL A 425 -23.81 -12.05 2.69
N ALA A 426 -22.79 -12.66 2.10
CA ALA A 426 -21.44 -12.09 2.02
C ALA A 426 -21.43 -10.75 1.26
N ALA A 427 -22.11 -10.67 0.12
CA ALA A 427 -22.21 -9.44 -0.67
C ALA A 427 -22.95 -8.32 0.09
N ALA A 428 -24.07 -8.64 0.75
CA ALA A 428 -24.83 -7.67 1.55
C ALA A 428 -24.00 -7.13 2.72
N GLY A 429 -23.24 -7.99 3.39
CA GLY A 429 -22.30 -7.58 4.44
C GLY A 429 -21.19 -6.69 3.92
N GLU A 430 -20.60 -7.03 2.77
CA GLU A 430 -19.53 -6.27 2.13
C GLU A 430 -19.97 -4.87 1.72
N MET A 431 -21.21 -4.71 1.24
CA MET A 431 -21.77 -3.38 0.95
C MET A 431 -21.77 -2.46 2.18
N VAL A 432 -22.05 -3.01 3.37
CA VAL A 432 -21.95 -2.25 4.63
C VAL A 432 -20.51 -1.96 4.98
N PHE A 433 -19.65 -2.97 4.83
CA PHE A 433 -18.24 -2.91 5.19
C PHE A 433 -17.47 -1.85 4.38
N GLN A 434 -17.70 -1.81 3.06
CA GLN A 434 -17.08 -0.86 2.12
C GLN A 434 -17.78 0.50 2.05
N GLU A 435 -18.85 0.70 2.83
CA GLU A 435 -19.65 1.93 2.81
C GLU A 435 -20.22 2.28 1.43
N VAL A 436 -20.64 1.27 0.65
CA VAL A 436 -21.22 1.47 -0.69
C VAL A 436 -22.33 2.54 -0.61
N PRO A 437 -22.41 3.50 -1.55
CA PRO A 437 -23.46 4.50 -1.53
C PRO A 437 -24.86 3.87 -1.44
N ASN A 438 -25.64 4.33 -0.45
CA ASN A 438 -26.96 3.78 -0.11
C ASN A 438 -26.95 2.30 0.34
N TRP A 439 -25.86 1.83 0.94
CA TRP A 439 -25.71 0.43 1.38
C TRP A 439 -26.89 -0.08 2.23
N ARG A 440 -27.58 0.76 3.01
CA ARG A 440 -28.74 0.35 3.83
C ARG A 440 -29.90 -0.23 3.01
N GLU A 441 -30.19 0.40 1.87
CA GLU A 441 -31.25 -0.04 0.97
C GLU A 441 -30.75 -1.22 0.12
N LYS A 442 -29.55 -1.07 -0.46
CA LYS A 442 -28.93 -2.07 -1.33
C LYS A 442 -28.71 -3.41 -0.62
N SER A 443 -28.16 -3.40 0.61
CA SER A 443 -27.90 -4.64 1.34
C SER A 443 -29.18 -5.36 1.75
N ARG A 444 -30.26 -4.63 2.03
CA ARG A 444 -31.58 -5.21 2.29
C ARG A 444 -32.14 -5.89 1.03
N GLU A 445 -32.06 -5.23 -0.13
CA GLU A 445 -32.50 -5.81 -1.40
C GLU A 445 -31.76 -7.11 -1.71
N VAL A 446 -30.43 -7.14 -1.53
CA VAL A 446 -29.62 -8.36 -1.68
C VAL A 446 -30.02 -9.43 -0.67
N CYS A 447 -30.22 -9.08 0.61
CA CYS A 447 -30.67 -10.02 1.64
C CYS A 447 -32.06 -10.61 1.35
N ASP A 448 -32.97 -9.85 0.75
CA ASP A 448 -34.31 -10.33 0.41
C ASP A 448 -34.28 -11.47 -0.63
N ALA A 449 -33.22 -11.55 -1.44
CA ALA A 449 -32.99 -12.60 -2.43
C ALA A 449 -32.31 -13.86 -1.86
N ALA A 450 -31.77 -13.81 -0.64
CA ALA A 450 -31.05 -14.92 0.00
C ALA A 450 -32.01 -15.96 0.61
N LEU A 451 -32.77 -16.68 -0.21
CA LEU A 451 -33.94 -17.47 0.22
C LEU A 451 -33.67 -18.46 1.37
N GLU A 452 -32.54 -19.18 1.38
CA GLU A 452 -32.23 -20.16 2.44
C GLU A 452 -31.62 -19.51 3.70
N GLU A 453 -31.06 -18.31 3.57
CA GLU A 453 -30.41 -17.56 4.66
C GLU A 453 -31.15 -16.26 5.00
N LYS A 454 -32.40 -16.10 4.54
CA LYS A 454 -33.14 -14.83 4.64
C LYS A 454 -33.28 -14.38 6.09
N GLU A 455 -33.53 -15.33 6.99
CA GLU A 455 -33.68 -15.08 8.42
C GLU A 455 -32.37 -14.71 9.11
N ASN A 456 -31.21 -15.02 8.50
CA ASN A 456 -29.88 -14.74 9.04
C ASN A 456 -29.18 -13.54 8.37
N CYS A 457 -29.54 -13.21 7.12
CA CYS A 457 -28.88 -12.16 6.35
C CYS A 457 -29.11 -10.76 6.96
N GLN A 458 -30.36 -10.39 7.25
CA GLN A 458 -30.64 -9.08 7.85
C GLN A 458 -30.02 -8.95 9.25
N PRO A 459 -30.11 -9.95 10.16
CA PRO A 459 -29.38 -9.91 11.42
C PRO A 459 -27.85 -9.83 11.27
N HIS A 460 -27.27 -10.46 10.25
CA HIS A 460 -25.85 -10.34 9.93
C HIS A 460 -25.50 -8.89 9.57
N VAL A 461 -26.27 -8.27 8.66
CA VAL A 461 -26.13 -6.87 8.27
C VAL A 461 -26.29 -5.95 9.49
N ASP A 462 -27.35 -6.11 10.27
CA ASP A 462 -27.63 -5.28 11.45
C ASP A 462 -26.51 -5.38 12.50
N ARG A 463 -25.92 -6.57 12.66
CA ARG A 463 -24.75 -6.77 13.53
C ARG A 463 -23.54 -6.00 13.02
N LEU A 464 -23.22 -6.04 11.73
CA LEU A 464 -22.12 -5.29 11.15
C LEU A 464 -22.30 -3.78 11.34
N ILE A 465 -23.50 -3.26 11.08
CA ILE A 465 -23.83 -1.84 11.30
C ILE A 465 -23.48 -1.42 12.73
N LEU A 466 -23.86 -2.26 13.69
CA LEU A 466 -23.68 -2.00 15.11
C LEU A 466 -22.22 -2.15 15.56
N GLU A 467 -21.51 -3.14 15.04
CA GLU A 467 -20.09 -3.39 15.34
C GLU A 467 -19.17 -2.30 14.80
N TYR A 468 -19.47 -1.75 13.62
CA TYR A 468 -18.70 -0.70 12.97
C TYR A 468 -19.26 0.72 13.17
N GLY A 469 -20.37 0.87 13.90
CA GLY A 469 -20.97 2.18 14.22
C GLY A 469 -21.50 2.95 13.01
N ARG A 470 -22.16 2.26 12.07
CA ARG A 470 -22.57 2.78 10.76
C ARG A 470 -23.99 3.38 10.69
#